data_AF-A0AAU9VUQ0-F1
#
_entry.id   AF-A0AAU9VUQ0-F1
#
_cell.length_a   1.000
_cell.length_b   1.000
_cell.length_c   1.000
_cell.angle_alpha   90.00
_cell.angle_beta   90.00
_cell.angle_gamma   90.00
#
_symmetry.space_group_name_H-M   'P 1'
#
loop_
_entity.id
_entity.type
_entity.pdbx_description
1 polymer ?
#
loop_
_entity_poly.entity_id
_entity_poly.type
_entity_poly.pdbx_seq_one_letter_code
_entity_poly.pdbx_strand_id
1 'polypeptide(L)'
;MLDVEALSQACKQCELHEHLDKNSEEFQRWRADYITCKTNFKGSAPAMEPEGVDRILKRSVELHNLRYTEYYGDGESKSFSKVKLAYLASGITVEKKNASVMCRKGESRPLHDHCPPSSTSW
;
A
#
# COMPACT_ATOMS: atom_id res chain seq x y z
N MET A 1 5.62 11.09 10.88
CA MET A 1 4.82 9.87 10.58
C MET A 1 4.87 9.00 11.83
N LEU A 2 3.74 8.68 12.45
CA LEU A 2 3.67 7.93 13.72
C LEU A 2 3.60 6.40 13.52
N ASP A 3 3.10 5.96 12.38
CA ASP A 3 2.96 4.55 12.02
C ASP A 3 3.24 4.39 10.52
N VAL A 4 3.85 3.26 10.14
CA VAL A 4 4.20 2.91 8.76
C VAL A 4 4.07 1.41 8.54
N GLU A 5 3.47 1.03 7.42
CA GLU A 5 3.39 -0.36 6.99
C GLU A 5 4.01 -0.48 5.60
N ALA A 6 5.15 -1.16 5.51
CA ALA A 6 5.78 -1.49 4.24
C ALA A 6 5.36 -2.91 3.84
N LEU A 7 4.52 -3.02 2.81
CA LEU A 7 4.13 -4.30 2.25
C LEU A 7 5.01 -4.69 1.06
N SER A 8 5.30 -5.98 0.95
CA SER A 8 5.89 -6.60 -0.23
C SER A 8 5.18 -7.91 -0.54
N GLN A 9 4.79 -8.08 -1.81
CA GLN A 9 4.33 -9.36 -2.36
C GLN A 9 5.47 -10.16 -3.00
N ALA A 10 6.63 -9.53 -3.21
CA ALA A 10 7.73 -10.08 -4.00
C ALA A 10 9.01 -10.18 -3.17
N CYS A 11 9.80 -11.20 -3.48
CA CYS A 11 11.10 -11.40 -2.90
C CYS A 11 12.05 -11.91 -3.98
N LYS A 12 13.12 -11.16 -4.24
CA LYS A 12 14.01 -11.46 -5.36
C LYS A 12 14.70 -12.81 -5.23
N GLN A 13 15.08 -13.19 -4.01
CA GLN A 13 15.68 -14.49 -3.74
C GLN A 13 14.67 -15.62 -3.98
N CYS A 14 13.41 -15.44 -3.58
CA CYS A 14 12.35 -16.41 -3.89
C CYS A 14 12.08 -16.52 -5.39
N GLU A 15 12.05 -15.42 -6.13
CA GLU A 15 11.90 -15.42 -7.60
C GLU A 15 13.03 -16.19 -8.28
N LEU A 16 14.29 -15.96 -7.85
CA LEU A 16 15.45 -16.62 -8.43
C LEU A 16 15.40 -18.14 -8.27
N HIS A 17 14.80 -18.64 -7.19
CA HIS A 17 14.71 -20.07 -6.88
C HIS A 17 13.33 -20.66 -7.20
N GLU A 18 12.43 -19.90 -7.85
CA GLU A 18 11.08 -20.37 -8.20
C GLU A 18 11.11 -21.52 -9.21
N HIS A 19 12.15 -21.57 -10.05
CA HIS A 19 12.35 -22.60 -11.05
C HIS A 19 12.81 -23.96 -10.47
N LEU A 20 13.30 -23.98 -9.22
CA LEU A 20 13.71 -25.21 -8.56
C LEU A 20 12.47 -26.03 -8.17
N ASP A 21 12.56 -27.35 -8.28
CA ASP A 21 11.55 -28.24 -7.71
C ASP A 21 11.55 -28.06 -6.18
N LYS A 22 10.40 -27.72 -5.61
CA LYS A 22 10.21 -27.49 -4.17
C LYS A 22 10.50 -28.73 -3.31
N ASN A 23 10.45 -29.91 -3.92
CA ASN A 23 10.80 -31.18 -3.27
C ASN A 23 12.27 -31.56 -3.45
N SER A 24 13.04 -30.85 -4.28
CA SER A 24 14.46 -31.12 -4.47
C SER A 24 15.25 -30.80 -3.20
N GLU A 25 16.32 -31.57 -3.00
CA GLU A 25 17.26 -31.33 -1.90
C GLU A 25 17.91 -29.94 -2.01
N GLU A 26 18.15 -29.46 -3.24
CA GLU A 26 18.68 -28.12 -3.52
C GLU A 26 17.77 -27.01 -2.98
N PHE A 27 16.47 -27.06 -3.31
CA PHE A 27 15.50 -26.09 -2.80
C PHE A 27 15.37 -26.16 -1.29
N GLN A 28 15.33 -27.36 -0.71
CA GLN A 28 15.19 -27.54 0.74
C GLN A 28 16.39 -26.97 1.50
N ARG A 29 17.62 -27.22 1.03
CA ARG A 29 18.85 -26.65 1.61
C ARG A 29 18.84 -25.12 1.52
N TRP A 30 18.59 -24.57 0.35
CA TRP A 30 18.50 -23.11 0.17
C TRP A 30 17.42 -22.51 1.09
N ARG A 31 16.24 -23.13 1.16
CA ARG A 31 15.11 -22.61 1.94
C ARG A 31 15.38 -22.64 3.45
N ALA A 32 16.10 -23.65 3.93
CA ALA A 32 16.51 -23.78 5.33
C ALA A 32 17.49 -22.67 5.74
N ASP A 33 18.42 -22.29 4.86
CA ASP A 33 19.37 -21.20 5.10
C ASP A 33 18.77 -19.81 4.85
N TYR A 34 17.71 -19.72 4.05
CA TYR A 34 17.08 -18.45 3.68
C TYR A 34 16.11 -17.92 4.75
N ILE A 35 16.64 -17.07 5.64
CA ILE A 35 15.89 -16.49 6.77
C ILE A 35 15.25 -15.12 6.42
N THR A 36 15.72 -14.42 5.38
CA THR A 36 15.46 -12.99 5.17
C THR A 36 14.35 -12.67 4.16
N CYS A 37 13.38 -13.55 3.98
CA CYS A 37 12.24 -13.29 3.09
C CYS A 37 11.47 -12.04 3.55
N LYS A 38 11.35 -11.04 2.67
CA LYS A 38 10.64 -9.79 2.95
C LYS A 38 9.18 -9.79 2.49
N THR A 39 8.72 -10.86 1.88
CA THR A 39 7.31 -10.98 1.47
C THR A 39 6.43 -11.09 2.71
N ASN A 40 5.55 -10.12 2.91
CA ASN A 40 4.63 -10.02 4.06
C ASN A 40 3.18 -9.74 3.63
N PHE A 41 2.91 -9.77 2.32
CA PHE A 41 1.60 -9.63 1.74
C PHE A 41 1.33 -10.75 0.72
N LYS A 42 0.10 -11.27 0.76
CA LYS A 42 -0.42 -12.23 -0.22
C LYS A 42 -1.62 -11.60 -0.89
N GLY A 43 -1.59 -11.47 -2.20
CA GLY A 43 -2.63 -10.79 -2.97
C GLY A 43 -2.04 -10.13 -4.21
N SER A 44 -2.79 -9.23 -4.83
CA SER A 44 -2.34 -8.47 -5.99
C SER A 44 -1.68 -7.14 -5.58
N ALA A 45 -0.79 -6.60 -6.42
CA ALA A 45 -0.17 -5.29 -6.19
C ALA A 45 -1.18 -4.17 -5.88
N PRO A 46 -2.31 -4.04 -6.61
CA PRO A 46 -3.31 -3.01 -6.30
C PRO A 46 -4.00 -3.19 -4.93
N ALA A 47 -3.98 -4.40 -4.37
CA ALA A 47 -4.56 -4.69 -3.06
C ALA A 47 -3.63 -4.36 -1.88
N MET A 48 -2.34 -4.10 -2.15
CA MET A 48 -1.35 -3.78 -1.11
C MET A 48 -1.67 -2.46 -0.41
N GLU A 49 -2.00 -1.40 -1.15
CA GLU A 49 -2.28 -0.10 -0.54
C GLU A 49 -3.54 -0.14 0.38
N PRO A 50 -4.70 -0.69 -0.05
CA PRO A 50 -5.83 -0.88 0.84
C PRO A 50 -5.51 -1.71 2.10
N GLU A 51 -4.69 -2.76 1.97
CA GLU A 51 -4.27 -3.60 3.09
C GLU A 51 -3.36 -2.85 4.06
N GLY A 52 -2.35 -2.15 3.55
CA GLY A 52 -1.41 -1.41 4.37
C GLY A 52 -2.11 -0.33 5.19
N VAL A 53 -3.07 0.37 4.57
CA VAL A 53 -3.90 1.36 5.26
C VAL A 53 -4.72 0.71 6.38
N ASP A 54 -5.40 -0.40 6.12
CA ASP A 54 -6.19 -1.11 7.16
C ASP A 54 -5.33 -1.53 8.36
N ARG A 55 -4.11 -2.05 8.12
CA ARG A 55 -3.16 -2.43 9.18
C ARG A 55 -2.71 -1.24 10.02
N ILE A 56 -2.35 -0.13 9.39
CA ILE A 56 -1.94 1.11 10.08
C ILE A 56 -3.09 1.62 10.95
N LEU A 57 -4.31 1.67 10.40
CA LEU A 57 -5.47 2.19 11.13
C LEU A 57 -5.75 1.36 12.39
N LYS A 58 -5.78 0.04 12.27
CA LYS A 58 -6.00 -0.87 13.42
C LYS A 58 -4.88 -0.74 14.45
N ARG A 59 -3.62 -0.81 14.00
CA ARG A 59 -2.45 -0.72 14.87
C ARG A 59 -2.37 0.62 15.61
N SER A 60 -2.71 1.72 14.95
CA SER A 60 -2.73 3.05 15.57
C SER A 60 -3.81 3.19 16.65
N VAL A 61 -4.97 2.57 16.46
CA VAL A 61 -6.01 2.50 17.51
C VAL A 61 -5.54 1.66 18.68
N GLU A 62 -4.96 0.49 18.41
CA GLU A 62 -4.52 -0.47 19.43
C GLU A 62 -3.33 0.05 20.27
N LEU A 63 -2.29 0.60 19.64
CA LEU A 63 -1.05 1.00 20.31
C LEU A 63 -1.06 2.43 20.84
N HIS A 64 -1.85 3.31 20.24
CA HIS A 64 -1.79 4.75 20.51
C HIS A 64 -3.16 5.38 20.83
N ASN A 65 -4.25 4.60 20.80
CA ASN A 65 -5.62 5.10 20.90
C ASN A 65 -5.89 6.26 19.92
N LEU A 66 -5.24 6.22 18.76
CA LEU A 66 -5.20 7.30 17.78
C LEU A 66 -6.04 6.93 16.56
N ARG A 67 -6.75 7.91 16.01
CA ARG A 67 -7.67 7.75 14.89
C ARG A 67 -7.40 8.83 13.85
N TYR A 68 -7.34 8.43 12.59
CA TYR A 68 -7.11 9.33 11.46
C TYR A 68 -8.46 9.81 10.92
N THR A 69 -8.61 11.13 10.77
CA THR A 69 -9.84 11.77 10.28
C THR A 69 -9.77 12.14 8.80
N GLU A 70 -8.56 12.17 8.24
CA GLU A 70 -8.29 12.54 6.87
C GLU A 70 -7.48 11.45 6.18
N TYR A 71 -7.85 11.12 4.94
CA TYR A 71 -7.16 10.15 4.11
C TYR A 71 -6.60 10.85 2.86
N TYR A 72 -5.28 10.83 2.72
CA TYR A 72 -4.56 11.32 1.56
C TYR A 72 -4.02 10.12 0.80
N GLY A 73 -4.54 9.87 -0.41
CA GLY A 73 -4.13 8.73 -1.22
C GLY A 73 -4.41 8.96 -2.69
N ASP A 74 -3.40 8.72 -3.52
CA ASP A 74 -3.46 8.74 -4.98
C ASP A 74 -4.04 7.42 -5.54
N GLY A 75 -4.26 6.44 -4.67
CA GLY A 75 -4.77 5.12 -5.04
C GLY A 75 -6.25 5.08 -5.41
N GLU A 76 -6.63 3.95 -6.01
CA GLU A 76 -8.02 3.63 -6.40
C GLU A 76 -9.01 3.82 -5.23
N SER A 77 -10.27 4.07 -5.55
CA SER A 77 -11.36 4.27 -4.58
C SER A 77 -11.54 3.13 -3.56
N LYS A 78 -10.98 1.94 -3.82
CA LYS A 78 -11.04 0.76 -2.95
C LYS A 78 -10.31 0.96 -1.62
N SER A 79 -9.17 1.64 -1.61
CA SER A 79 -8.39 1.91 -0.40
C SER A 79 -9.16 2.80 0.57
N PHE A 80 -9.74 3.87 0.03
CA PHE A 80 -10.64 4.74 0.80
C PHE A 80 -11.90 4.02 1.27
N SER A 81 -12.45 3.11 0.47
CA SER A 81 -13.61 2.30 0.87
C SER A 81 -13.30 1.41 2.08
N LYS A 82 -12.11 0.79 2.13
CA LYS A 82 -11.67 0.03 3.32
C LYS A 82 -11.55 0.91 4.55
N VAL A 83 -10.98 2.11 4.43
CA VAL A 83 -10.88 3.08 5.54
C VAL A 83 -12.27 3.41 6.07
N LYS A 84 -13.20 3.76 5.17
CA LYS A 84 -14.58 4.10 5.55
C LYS A 84 -15.26 2.94 6.27
N LEU A 85 -15.08 1.70 5.80
CA LEU A 85 -15.63 0.52 6.46
C LEU A 85 -15.03 0.28 7.86
N ALA A 86 -13.71 0.42 8.01
CA ALA A 86 -13.03 0.24 9.30
C ALA A 86 -13.54 1.23 10.36
N TYR A 87 -13.82 2.47 9.96
CA TYR A 87 -14.33 3.51 10.85
C TYR A 87 -15.85 3.53 11.00
N LEU A 88 -16.59 2.90 10.08
CA LEU A 88 -18.06 2.84 10.13
C LEU A 88 -18.54 2.21 11.45
N ALA A 89 -17.90 1.12 11.89
CA ALA A 89 -18.21 0.47 13.16
C ALA A 89 -17.94 1.35 14.38
N SER A 90 -17.05 2.34 14.24
CA SER A 90 -16.73 3.32 15.29
C SER A 90 -17.53 4.62 15.17
N GLY A 91 -18.44 4.74 14.19
CA GLY A 91 -19.25 5.94 13.97
C GLY A 91 -18.46 7.15 13.46
N ILE A 92 -17.27 6.94 12.89
CA ILE A 92 -16.38 8.02 12.46
C ILE A 92 -16.45 8.19 10.94
N THR A 93 -16.56 9.43 10.50
CA THR A 93 -16.49 9.81 9.09
C THR A 93 -15.06 10.23 8.75
N VAL A 94 -14.47 9.59 7.73
CA VAL A 94 -13.16 9.96 7.19
C VAL A 94 -13.35 10.69 5.87
N GLU A 95 -12.69 11.82 5.70
CA GLU A 95 -12.70 12.58 4.45
C GLU A 95 -11.51 12.19 3.56
N LYS A 96 -11.78 11.85 2.29
CA LYS A 96 -10.71 11.75 1.28
C LYS A 96 -10.30 13.16 0.87
N LYS A 97 -9.03 13.50 1.08
CA LYS A 97 -8.42 14.72 0.57
C LYS A 97 -7.60 14.36 -0.67
N ASN A 98 -7.66 15.21 -1.68
CA ASN A 98 -6.81 15.06 -2.86
C ASN A 98 -5.41 15.57 -2.51
N ALA A 99 -4.38 14.77 -2.77
CA ALA A 99 -3.03 15.30 -2.84
C ALA A 99 -2.99 16.26 -4.04
N SER A 100 -2.56 17.50 -3.84
CA SER A 100 -2.35 18.44 -4.93
C SER A 100 -1.41 17.80 -5.95
N VAL A 101 -1.93 17.42 -7.12
CA VAL A 101 -1.14 16.82 -8.19
C VAL A 101 -0.08 17.84 -8.61
N MET A 102 1.17 17.60 -8.26
CA MET A 102 2.31 18.36 -8.79
C MET A 102 2.51 17.94 -10.25
N CYS A 103 1.80 18.59 -11.17
CA CYS A 103 2.07 18.47 -12.59
C CYS A 103 3.45 19.08 -12.88
N ARG A 104 4.46 18.26 -13.22
CA ARG A 104 5.69 18.79 -13.83
C ARG A 104 5.32 19.41 -15.18
N LYS A 105 5.49 20.73 -15.33
CA LYS A 105 5.39 21.37 -16.65
C LYS A 105 6.41 20.71 -17.60
N GLY A 106 5.91 20.04 -18.64
CA GLY A 106 6.74 19.58 -19.76
C GLY A 106 6.58 18.12 -20.20
N GLU A 107 5.79 17.29 -19.51
CA GLU A 107 5.65 15.89 -19.88
C GLU A 107 4.28 15.60 -20.51
N SER A 108 4.22 15.62 -21.83
CA SER A 108 3.04 15.17 -22.59
C SER A 108 2.98 13.65 -22.58
N ARG A 109 2.43 13.06 -21.53
CA ARG A 109 1.91 11.69 -21.57
C ARG A 109 0.37 11.73 -21.54
N PRO A 110 -0.33 11.14 -22.51
CA PRO A 110 -1.78 11.18 -22.55
C PRO A 110 -2.32 10.08 -21.64
N LEU A 111 -2.63 10.39 -20.38
CA LEU A 111 -3.52 9.52 -19.61
C LEU A 111 -4.30 10.18 -18.47
N HIS A 112 -4.48 11.50 -18.47
CA HIS A 112 -5.37 12.14 -17.48
C HIS A 112 -6.12 13.33 -18.09
N ASP A 113 -7.34 13.07 -18.57
CA ASP A 113 -8.27 14.07 -19.14
C ASP A 113 -8.86 15.05 -18.10
N HIS A 114 -8.37 15.06 -16.85
CA HIS A 114 -8.99 15.80 -15.76
C HIS A 114 -7.99 16.61 -14.92
N CYS A 115 -7.15 17.41 -15.59
CA CYS A 115 -6.40 18.47 -14.90
C CYS A 115 -7.19 19.80 -14.96
N PRO A 116 -7.62 20.39 -13.82
CA PRO A 116 -8.28 21.69 -13.83
C PRO A 116 -7.28 22.80 -14.19
N PRO A 117 -7.68 23.81 -14.98
CA PRO A 117 -6.78 24.75 -15.64
C PRO A 117 -6.12 25.82 -14.75
N SER A 118 -6.10 25.69 -13.42
CA SER A 118 -5.73 26.82 -12.55
C SER A 118 -5.00 26.49 -11.24
N SER A 119 -4.07 25.53 -11.21
CA SER A 119 -3.12 25.46 -10.08
C SER A 119 -1.89 26.34 -10.37
N THR A 120 -1.75 27.40 -9.58
CA THR A 120 -0.60 28.31 -9.55
C THR A 120 0.57 27.66 -8.82
N SER A 121 1.79 27.76 -9.39
CA SER A 121 3.03 27.23 -8.81
C SER A 121 3.62 28.18 -7.79
N TRP A 122 4.07 27.66 -6.65
CA TRP A 122 5.13 28.24 -5.82
C TRP A 122 6.29 27.25 -5.77
#